data_AF-V4M492-F1
#
_entry.id   AF-V4M492-F1
#
_cell.length_a   1.000
_cell.length_b   1.000
_cell.length_c   1.000
_cell.angle_alpha   90.00
_cell.angle_beta   90.00
_cell.angle_gamma   90.00
#
_symmetry.space_group_name_H-M   'P 1'
#
loop_
_entity.id
_entity.type
_entity.pdbx_description
1 polymer ?
#
loop_
_entity_poly.entity_id
_entity_poly.type
_entity_poly.pdbx_seq_one_letter_code
_entity_poly.pdbx_strand_id
1 'polypeptide(L)'
;SASLWEFVDKNLPLHRAPVIESLRLDLYFVEPENIKRWVEISVSRNVRELEVSYNSNTKNTFPGSFYTCASLVILKLRFVNVMDVPSTGCLLSLKTLDLEHVKYHQESLQRLLSMCPVLEELSVNLGDANYDTVREFTIIVPSLRSLSFLTPNYWPLDGYVIDTPSLEYFKLEDWNDREHYAEIRNMPKLKEAYVDVVSFDLKSLIRSITSIKRLTICSEFLQTYEC
;
A
#
# COMPACT_ATOMS: atom_id res chain seq x y z
N SER A 1 18.69 -17.01 25.54
CA SER A 1 17.31 -17.34 25.13
C SER A 1 17.33 -17.64 23.64
N ALA A 2 16.58 -18.63 23.15
CA ALA A 2 16.40 -18.76 21.70
C ALA A 2 15.72 -17.47 21.22
N SER A 3 16.32 -16.80 20.24
CA SER A 3 15.75 -15.58 19.66
C SER A 3 14.43 -15.89 18.96
N LEU A 4 13.53 -14.92 18.90
CA LEU A 4 12.22 -15.06 18.26
C LEU A 4 12.32 -15.59 16.82
N TRP A 5 13.33 -15.17 16.07
CA TRP A 5 13.57 -15.65 14.70
C TRP A 5 13.97 -17.13 14.65
N GLU A 6 14.75 -17.65 15.62
CA GLU A 6 15.06 -19.09 15.68
C GLU A 6 13.80 -19.92 15.95
N PHE A 7 12.89 -19.40 16.77
CA PHE A 7 11.61 -20.06 17.01
C PHE A 7 10.78 -20.15 15.72
N VAL A 8 10.68 -19.05 14.96
CA VAL A 8 9.93 -19.04 13.69
C VAL A 8 10.58 -19.99 12.68
N ASP A 9 11.91 -19.93 12.52
CA ASP A 9 12.63 -20.77 11.55
C ASP A 9 12.48 -22.27 11.86
N LYS A 10 12.46 -22.65 13.14
CA LYS A 10 12.28 -24.05 13.57
C LYS A 10 10.82 -24.52 13.47
N ASN A 11 9.85 -23.67 13.81
CA ASN A 11 8.47 -24.10 14.01
C ASN A 11 7.54 -23.85 12.81
N LEU A 12 7.76 -22.78 12.03
CA LEU A 12 6.91 -22.47 10.88
C LEU A 12 6.93 -23.59 9.80
N PRO A 13 8.08 -24.21 9.47
CA PRO A 13 8.10 -25.36 8.54
C PRO A 13 7.35 -26.59 9.06
N LEU A 14 7.27 -26.75 10.38
CA LEU A 14 6.60 -27.88 11.04
C LEU A 14 5.09 -27.71 11.12
N HIS A 15 4.57 -26.53 10.78
CA HIS A 15 3.15 -26.25 10.79
C HIS A 15 2.41 -27.17 9.78
N ARG A 16 1.43 -27.93 10.28
CA ARG A 16 0.73 -28.98 9.50
C ARG A 16 -0.58 -28.51 8.87
N ALA A 17 -1.05 -27.30 9.17
CA ALA A 17 -2.30 -26.84 8.58
C ALA A 17 -2.15 -26.69 7.05
N PRO A 18 -3.11 -27.19 6.26
CA PRO A 18 -3.09 -27.04 4.80
C PRO A 18 -3.36 -25.61 4.34
N VAL A 19 -3.97 -24.80 5.21
CA VAL A 19 -4.31 -23.40 5.03
C VAL A 19 -3.84 -22.64 6.27
N ILE A 20 -3.14 -21.53 6.08
CA ILE A 20 -2.86 -20.56 7.13
C ILE A 20 -3.87 -19.43 6.99
N GLU A 21 -4.78 -19.29 7.97
CA GLU A 21 -5.79 -18.23 7.92
C GLU A 21 -5.14 -16.84 7.99
N SER A 22 -4.21 -16.64 8.94
CA SER A 22 -3.51 -15.38 9.10
C SER A 22 -2.09 -15.60 9.60
N LEU A 23 -1.12 -14.91 9.01
CA LEU A 23 0.26 -14.85 9.47
C LEU A 23 0.72 -13.40 9.54
N ARG A 24 1.18 -12.99 10.72
CA ARG A 24 1.82 -11.69 10.94
C ARG A 24 3.29 -11.89 11.31
N LEU A 25 4.16 -11.31 10.50
CA LEU A 25 5.61 -11.25 10.73
C LEU A 25 5.97 -9.79 11.04
N ASP A 26 6.09 -9.48 12.33
CA ASP A 26 6.46 -8.15 12.81
C ASP A 26 7.80 -8.26 13.54
N LEU A 27 8.88 -8.16 12.77
CA LEU A 27 10.21 -8.53 13.21
C LEU A 27 11.22 -7.48 12.75
N TYR A 28 11.90 -6.87 13.70
CA TYR A 28 12.98 -5.93 13.45
C TYR A 28 14.33 -6.65 13.53
N PHE A 29 15.32 -6.21 12.72
CA PHE A 29 16.69 -6.74 12.74
C PHE A 29 16.82 -8.24 12.38
N VAL A 30 16.00 -8.71 11.44
CA VAL A 30 16.09 -10.07 10.87
C VAL A 30 16.78 -10.02 9.51
N GLU A 31 17.50 -11.08 9.12
CA GLU A 31 18.04 -11.17 7.74
C GLU A 31 16.91 -11.30 6.71
N PRO A 32 16.96 -10.58 5.57
CA PRO A 32 15.93 -10.61 4.52
C PRO A 32 15.59 -12.03 4.03
N GLU A 33 16.59 -12.90 3.97
CA GLU A 33 16.47 -14.29 3.55
C GLU A 33 15.53 -15.09 4.46
N ASN A 34 15.49 -14.78 5.76
CA ASN A 34 14.57 -15.43 6.69
C ASN A 34 13.13 -14.99 6.43
N ILE A 35 12.89 -13.70 6.22
CA ILE A 35 11.56 -13.19 5.86
C ILE A 35 11.09 -13.83 4.56
N LYS A 36 11.94 -13.85 3.53
CA LYS A 36 11.64 -14.48 2.24
C LYS A 36 11.26 -15.95 2.40
N ARG A 37 12.02 -16.70 3.21
CA ARG A 37 11.73 -18.11 3.51
C ARG A 37 10.41 -18.29 4.24
N TRP A 38 10.11 -17.46 5.23
CA TRP A 38 8.86 -17.56 5.98
C TRP A 38 7.64 -17.20 5.14
N VAL A 39 7.76 -16.22 4.25
CA VAL A 39 6.73 -15.90 3.24
C VAL A 39 6.57 -17.06 2.25
N GLU A 40 7.66 -17.68 1.81
CA GLU A 40 7.58 -18.85 0.91
C GLU A 40 6.85 -20.03 1.55
N ILE A 41 7.14 -20.30 2.84
CA ILE A 41 6.41 -21.32 3.61
C ILE A 41 4.93 -20.95 3.72
N SER A 42 4.58 -19.70 4.05
CA SER A 42 3.18 -19.31 4.21
C SER A 42 2.39 -19.43 2.92
N VAL A 43 2.98 -19.01 1.79
CA VAL A 43 2.42 -19.18 0.45
C VAL A 43 2.22 -20.65 0.10
N SER A 44 3.19 -21.52 0.40
CA SER A 44 3.06 -22.98 0.18
C SER A 44 1.93 -23.62 1.01
N ARG A 45 1.49 -22.95 2.06
CA ARG A 45 0.38 -23.33 2.94
C ARG A 45 -0.87 -22.50 2.68
N ASN A 46 -1.04 -21.98 1.48
CA ASN A 46 -2.24 -21.26 1.05
C ASN A 46 -2.66 -20.17 2.03
N VAL A 47 -1.72 -19.33 2.47
CA VAL A 47 -2.02 -18.21 3.38
C VAL A 47 -3.14 -17.34 2.82
N ARG A 48 -4.08 -16.92 3.67
CA ARG A 48 -5.17 -16.01 3.31
C ARG A 48 -4.91 -14.57 3.71
N GLU A 49 -4.37 -14.36 4.90
CA GLU A 49 -3.97 -13.02 5.36
C GLU A 49 -2.48 -13.02 5.68
N LEU A 50 -1.75 -12.10 5.07
CA LEU A 50 -0.31 -11.96 5.31
C LEU A 50 0.01 -10.51 5.66
N GLU A 51 0.56 -10.32 6.85
CA GLU A 51 1.12 -9.05 7.31
C GLU A 51 2.63 -9.19 7.49
N VAL A 52 3.41 -8.35 6.79
CA VAL A 52 4.87 -8.33 6.88
C VAL A 52 5.32 -6.92 7.22
N SER A 53 5.91 -6.79 8.39
CA SER A 53 6.55 -5.57 8.91
C SER A 53 8.02 -5.87 9.14
N TYR A 54 8.89 -5.25 8.34
CA TYR A 54 10.33 -5.48 8.41
C TYR A 54 11.10 -4.28 7.83
N ASN A 55 11.87 -3.61 8.69
CA ASN A 55 12.73 -2.50 8.28
C ASN A 55 14.00 -3.03 7.61
N SER A 56 14.04 -3.00 6.28
CA SER A 56 15.19 -3.45 5.49
C SER A 56 15.85 -2.34 4.69
N ASN A 57 17.18 -2.30 4.77
CA ASN A 57 18.01 -1.52 3.85
C ASN A 57 18.39 -2.29 2.56
N THR A 58 17.87 -3.50 2.33
CA THR A 58 18.29 -4.38 1.22
C THR A 58 17.24 -4.52 0.11
N LYS A 59 17.58 -5.24 -0.98
CA LYS A 59 16.71 -5.45 -2.15
C LYS A 59 15.55 -6.42 -1.85
N ASN A 60 14.54 -6.35 -2.72
CA ASN A 60 13.21 -6.98 -2.68
C ASN A 60 13.08 -8.27 -1.84
N THR A 61 12.09 -8.30 -0.93
CA THR A 61 11.96 -9.36 0.10
C THR A 61 11.03 -10.52 -0.30
N PHE A 62 10.25 -10.38 -1.38
CA PHE A 62 9.19 -11.33 -1.72
C PHE A 62 9.62 -12.39 -2.75
N PRO A 63 9.40 -13.69 -2.50
CA PRO A 63 9.68 -14.76 -3.47
C PRO A 63 8.73 -14.68 -4.68
N GLY A 64 9.11 -15.25 -5.83
CA GLY A 64 8.25 -15.23 -7.02
C GLY A 64 6.89 -15.89 -6.80
N SER A 65 6.83 -16.94 -5.97
CA SER A 65 5.60 -17.65 -5.59
C SER A 65 4.59 -16.78 -4.85
N PHE A 66 5.03 -15.72 -4.17
CA PHE A 66 4.15 -14.78 -3.50
C PHE A 66 3.19 -14.12 -4.49
N TYR A 67 3.68 -13.70 -5.66
CA TYR A 67 2.89 -12.99 -6.68
C TYR A 67 1.90 -13.89 -7.45
N THR A 68 1.83 -15.18 -7.13
CA THR A 68 0.89 -16.15 -7.71
C THR A 68 0.04 -16.86 -6.64
N CYS A 69 0.08 -16.39 -5.39
CA CYS A 69 -0.66 -16.98 -4.28
C CYS A 69 -2.17 -16.75 -4.44
N ALA A 70 -2.87 -17.72 -5.01
CA ALA A 70 -4.31 -17.63 -5.31
C ALA A 70 -5.20 -17.64 -4.05
N SER A 71 -4.68 -18.00 -2.88
CA SER A 71 -5.42 -17.99 -1.62
C SER A 71 -5.36 -16.65 -0.88
N LEU A 72 -4.41 -15.78 -1.24
CA LEU A 72 -4.15 -14.54 -0.52
C LEU A 72 -5.29 -13.55 -0.75
N VAL A 73 -5.96 -13.16 0.34
CA VAL A 73 -7.11 -12.23 0.36
C VAL A 73 -6.73 -10.87 0.91
N ILE A 74 -5.90 -10.84 1.97
CA ILE A 74 -5.45 -9.61 2.63
C ILE A 74 -3.93 -9.60 2.66
N LEU A 75 -3.35 -8.50 2.20
CA LEU A 75 -1.91 -8.26 2.22
C LEU A 75 -1.63 -6.92 2.89
N LYS A 76 -0.81 -6.94 3.94
CA LYS A 76 -0.35 -5.74 4.64
C LYS A 76 1.17 -5.70 4.66
N LEU A 77 1.73 -4.65 4.12
CA LEU A 77 3.17 -4.48 3.95
C LEU A 77 3.61 -3.21 4.66
N ARG A 78 4.53 -3.33 5.62
CA ARG A 78 5.03 -2.23 6.44
C ARG A 78 6.55 -2.15 6.41
N PHE A 79 7.10 -0.98 6.10
CA PHE A 79 8.55 -0.72 6.06
C PHE A 79 9.35 -1.59 5.07
N VAL A 80 8.67 -2.27 4.13
CA VAL A 80 9.29 -3.18 3.16
C VAL A 80 9.62 -2.51 1.83
N ASN A 81 10.44 -3.18 1.02
CA ASN A 81 10.83 -2.72 -0.31
C ASN A 81 10.09 -3.51 -1.40
N VAL A 82 9.47 -2.80 -2.35
CA VAL A 82 8.73 -3.30 -3.52
C VAL A 82 9.42 -2.82 -4.81
N MET A 83 10.60 -3.39 -5.09
CA MET A 83 11.52 -2.85 -6.11
C MET A 83 11.60 -3.72 -7.38
N ASP A 84 11.47 -5.04 -7.24
CA ASP A 84 11.69 -6.03 -8.31
C ASP A 84 10.45 -6.92 -8.49
N VAL A 85 9.29 -6.30 -8.70
CA VAL A 85 8.04 -7.04 -8.93
C VAL A 85 8.11 -7.72 -10.31
N PRO A 86 7.88 -9.05 -10.40
CA PRO A 86 7.93 -9.77 -11.67
C PRO A 86 7.00 -9.18 -12.73
N SER A 87 7.30 -9.40 -14.01
CA SER A 87 6.40 -9.00 -15.11
C SER A 87 5.15 -9.88 -15.23
N THR A 88 5.14 -11.03 -14.57
CA THR A 88 4.04 -12.00 -14.60
C THR A 88 3.66 -12.40 -13.17
N GLY A 89 2.37 -12.53 -12.92
CA GLY A 89 1.82 -12.81 -11.61
C GLY A 89 0.31 -12.57 -11.62
N CYS A 90 -0.39 -13.16 -10.67
CA CYS A 90 -1.82 -12.92 -10.49
C CYS A 90 -2.26 -13.30 -9.09
N LEU A 91 -2.67 -12.30 -8.31
CA LEU A 91 -3.23 -12.43 -6.98
C LEU A 91 -4.76 -12.43 -7.10
N LEU A 92 -5.29 -13.55 -7.60
CA LEU A 92 -6.70 -13.70 -8.02
C LEU A 92 -7.74 -13.51 -6.91
N SER A 93 -7.32 -13.61 -5.64
CA SER A 93 -8.21 -13.48 -4.49
C SER A 93 -7.95 -12.22 -3.65
N LEU A 94 -6.96 -11.40 -4.02
CA LEU A 94 -6.53 -10.29 -3.18
C LEU A 94 -7.56 -9.16 -3.24
N LYS A 95 -8.23 -8.92 -2.10
CA LYS A 95 -9.27 -7.91 -1.93
C LYS A 95 -8.80 -6.68 -1.20
N THR A 96 -7.87 -6.85 -0.25
CA THR A 96 -7.36 -5.76 0.58
C THR A 96 -5.85 -5.69 0.49
N LEU A 97 -5.33 -4.53 0.12
CA LEU A 97 -3.91 -4.21 0.08
C LEU A 97 -3.63 -2.99 0.94
N ASP A 98 -2.75 -3.15 1.94
CA ASP A 98 -2.29 -2.07 2.82
C ASP A 98 -0.78 -1.89 2.65
N LEU A 99 -0.37 -0.70 2.23
CA LEU A 99 1.00 -0.32 1.98
C LEU A 99 1.39 0.82 2.93
N GLU A 100 2.17 0.51 3.95
CA GLU A 100 2.62 1.46 4.96
C GLU A 100 4.15 1.60 4.87
N HIS A 101 4.64 2.82 4.72
CA HIS A 101 6.08 3.09 4.74
C HIS A 101 6.89 2.26 3.73
N VAL A 102 6.32 1.96 2.56
CA VAL A 102 6.95 1.09 1.56
C VAL A 102 7.85 1.88 0.61
N LYS A 103 9.04 1.37 0.31
CA LYS A 103 9.90 1.89 -0.76
C LYS A 103 9.58 1.15 -2.05
N TYR A 104 9.39 1.86 -3.17
CA TYR A 104 9.04 1.23 -4.44
C TYR A 104 9.63 1.99 -5.63
N HIS A 105 9.77 1.28 -6.75
CA HIS A 105 9.85 1.91 -8.06
C HIS A 105 8.46 2.03 -8.65
N GLN A 106 8.18 3.13 -9.36
CA GLN A 106 6.86 3.36 -9.96
C GLN A 106 6.37 2.18 -10.82
N GLU A 107 7.26 1.64 -11.66
CA GLU A 107 6.93 0.46 -12.49
C GLU A 107 6.57 -0.78 -11.66
N SER A 108 7.26 -1.00 -10.54
CA SER A 108 7.04 -2.17 -9.68
C SER A 108 5.72 -2.07 -8.92
N LEU A 109 5.36 -0.87 -8.45
CA LEU A 109 4.05 -0.61 -7.86
C LEU A 109 2.94 -0.83 -8.89
N GLN A 110 3.07 -0.30 -10.11
CA GLN A 110 2.07 -0.51 -11.17
C GLN A 110 1.91 -1.99 -11.52
N ARG A 111 3.02 -2.74 -11.62
CA ARG A 111 2.97 -4.20 -11.79
C ARG A 111 2.21 -4.86 -10.65
N LEU A 112 2.51 -4.55 -9.39
CA LEU A 112 1.81 -5.12 -8.23
C LEU A 112 0.30 -4.85 -8.30
N LEU A 113 -0.11 -3.61 -8.55
CA LEU A 113 -1.53 -3.25 -8.64
C LEU A 113 -2.23 -3.98 -9.80
N SER A 114 -1.59 -4.08 -10.96
CA SER A 114 -2.15 -4.81 -12.11
C SER A 114 -2.30 -6.32 -11.89
N MET A 115 -1.56 -6.91 -10.94
CA MET A 115 -1.69 -8.32 -10.57
C MET A 115 -2.92 -8.63 -9.71
N CYS A 116 -3.65 -7.61 -9.24
CA CYS A 116 -4.74 -7.74 -8.27
C CYS A 116 -6.11 -7.43 -8.91
N PRO A 117 -6.65 -8.29 -9.79
CA PRO A 117 -7.84 -7.97 -10.61
C PRO A 117 -9.14 -7.80 -9.82
N VAL A 118 -9.17 -8.25 -8.56
CA VAL A 118 -10.34 -8.19 -7.67
C VAL A 118 -10.12 -7.28 -6.46
N LEU A 119 -9.10 -6.41 -6.50
CA LEU A 119 -8.78 -5.51 -5.38
C LEU A 119 -9.94 -4.55 -5.11
N GLU A 120 -10.50 -4.62 -3.90
CA GLU A 120 -11.65 -3.80 -3.46
C GLU A 120 -11.20 -2.67 -2.54
N GLU A 121 -10.15 -2.87 -1.75
CA GLU A 121 -9.65 -1.95 -0.73
C GLU A 121 -8.15 -1.72 -0.87
N LEU A 122 -7.74 -0.44 -0.93
CA LEU A 122 -6.35 -0.02 -1.00
C LEU A 122 -6.10 1.05 0.06
N SER A 123 -5.11 0.81 0.91
CA SER A 123 -4.55 1.78 1.85
C SER A 123 -3.10 2.03 1.48
N VAL A 124 -2.72 3.29 1.37
CA VAL A 124 -1.35 3.73 1.07
C VAL A 124 -0.99 4.85 2.03
N ASN A 125 0.06 4.61 2.82
CA ASN A 125 0.70 5.59 3.67
C ASN A 125 2.17 5.69 3.25
N LEU A 126 2.55 6.83 2.66
CA LEU A 126 3.89 7.04 2.11
C LEU A 126 4.96 7.35 3.17
N GLY A 127 4.65 7.47 4.47
CA GLY A 127 5.61 7.90 5.49
C GLY A 127 6.97 7.17 5.48
N ASP A 128 8.03 7.77 6.03
CA ASP A 128 9.33 7.12 6.39
C ASP A 128 10.09 6.32 5.29
N ALA A 129 9.59 6.26 4.06
CA ALA A 129 10.34 5.78 2.90
C ALA A 129 11.44 6.79 2.50
N ASN A 130 12.56 6.30 1.96
CA ASN A 130 13.74 7.13 1.74
C ASN A 130 13.50 8.20 0.66
N TYR A 131 14.03 9.41 0.87
CA TYR A 131 13.80 10.60 0.04
C TYR A 131 14.27 10.48 -1.43
N ASP A 132 15.01 9.43 -1.76
CA ASP A 132 15.69 9.28 -3.05
C ASP A 132 14.82 8.63 -4.15
N THR A 133 13.66 8.08 -3.80
CA THR A 133 12.95 7.11 -4.67
C THR A 133 11.62 7.55 -5.27
N VAL A 134 10.95 8.58 -4.75
CA VAL A 134 9.55 8.86 -5.13
C VAL A 134 9.43 10.15 -5.91
N ARG A 135 8.64 10.10 -6.99
CA ARG A 135 8.34 11.24 -7.87
C ARG A 135 6.88 11.26 -8.29
N GLU A 136 6.26 10.11 -8.54
CA GLU A 136 4.83 10.08 -8.88
C GLU A 136 4.16 8.84 -8.28
N PHE A 137 2.89 8.96 -7.86
CA PHE A 137 2.07 7.82 -7.43
C PHE A 137 0.82 7.70 -8.32
N THR A 138 0.59 6.54 -8.94
CA THR A 138 -0.53 6.34 -9.86
C THR A 138 -1.43 5.21 -9.38
N ILE A 139 -2.73 5.46 -9.25
CA ILE A 139 -3.75 4.49 -8.85
C ILE A 139 -4.78 4.39 -9.95
N ILE A 140 -4.67 3.35 -10.77
CA ILE A 140 -5.63 3.01 -11.82
C ILE A 140 -6.10 1.58 -11.57
N VAL A 141 -7.12 1.45 -10.73
CA VAL A 141 -7.64 0.15 -10.28
C VAL A 141 -9.17 0.14 -10.45
N PRO A 142 -9.70 -0.40 -11.56
CA PRO A 142 -11.13 -0.33 -11.88
C PRO A 142 -12.05 -1.07 -10.89
N SER A 143 -11.53 -2.07 -10.17
CA SER A 143 -12.26 -2.84 -9.15
C SER A 143 -12.34 -2.12 -7.80
N LEU A 144 -11.56 -1.06 -7.59
CA LEU A 144 -11.38 -0.45 -6.26
C LEU A 144 -12.66 0.23 -5.79
N ARG A 145 -13.05 -0.02 -4.54
CA ARG A 145 -14.26 0.50 -3.89
C ARG A 145 -13.93 1.41 -2.71
N SER A 146 -12.81 1.17 -2.05
CA SER A 146 -12.31 1.98 -0.93
C SER A 146 -10.84 2.32 -1.13
N LEU A 147 -10.52 3.61 -1.03
CA LEU A 147 -9.16 4.13 -1.12
C LEU A 147 -8.86 5.01 0.10
N SER A 148 -7.76 4.72 0.78
CA SER A 148 -7.13 5.61 1.75
C SER A 148 -5.73 5.96 1.27
N PHE A 149 -5.44 7.25 1.11
CA PHE A 149 -4.15 7.75 0.64
C PHE A 149 -3.64 8.85 1.58
N LEU A 150 -2.46 8.62 2.16
CA LEU A 150 -1.79 9.53 3.07
C LEU A 150 -0.42 9.92 2.54
N THR A 151 -0.19 11.22 2.37
CA THR A 151 1.12 11.83 2.09
C THR A 151 1.56 12.67 3.30
N PRO A 152 2.74 12.39 3.88
CA PRO A 152 3.24 13.17 5.01
C PRO A 152 3.81 14.53 4.57
N ASN A 153 4.08 15.41 5.53
CA ASN A 153 4.75 16.70 5.28
C ASN A 153 6.16 16.50 4.69
N TYR A 154 6.61 17.48 3.91
CA TYR A 154 7.95 17.50 3.29
C TYR A 154 8.29 16.30 2.41
N TRP A 155 7.28 15.61 1.89
CA TRP A 155 7.48 14.42 1.07
C TRP A 155 7.96 14.79 -0.34
N PRO A 156 9.03 14.15 -0.86
CA PRO A 156 9.49 14.38 -2.23
C PRO A 156 8.53 13.66 -3.19
N LEU A 157 7.41 14.31 -3.51
CA LEU A 157 6.41 13.83 -4.46
C LEU A 157 6.22 14.90 -5.51
N ASP A 158 6.39 14.58 -6.79
CA ASP A 158 6.08 15.50 -7.89
C ASP A 158 4.57 15.55 -8.12
N GLY A 159 3.87 14.42 -7.91
CA GLY A 159 2.40 14.39 -7.90
C GLY A 159 1.79 13.00 -7.84
N TYR A 160 0.45 12.95 -7.96
CA TYR A 160 -0.27 11.68 -8.01
C TYR A 160 -1.50 11.72 -8.92
N VAL A 161 -1.83 10.55 -9.45
CA VAL A 161 -2.97 10.31 -10.34
C VAL A 161 -3.88 9.26 -9.74
N ILE A 162 -5.16 9.57 -9.62
CA ILE A 162 -6.20 8.63 -9.14
C ILE A 162 -7.31 8.57 -10.19
N ASP A 163 -7.52 7.39 -10.75
CA ASP A 163 -8.56 7.07 -11.74
C ASP A 163 -9.20 5.72 -11.40
N THR A 164 -10.30 5.75 -10.65
CA THR A 164 -10.92 4.54 -10.07
C THR A 164 -12.46 4.59 -10.22
N PRO A 165 -13.01 4.13 -11.36
CA PRO A 165 -14.44 4.31 -11.70
C PRO A 165 -15.44 3.63 -10.77
N SER A 166 -14.99 2.68 -9.96
CA SER A 166 -15.84 1.95 -9.00
C SER A 166 -15.77 2.47 -7.57
N LEU A 167 -14.99 3.52 -7.32
CA LEU A 167 -14.74 4.00 -5.96
C LEU A 167 -16.02 4.49 -5.28
N GLU A 168 -16.26 4.01 -4.05
CA GLU A 168 -17.42 4.35 -3.23
C GLU A 168 -17.03 5.17 -2.00
N TYR A 169 -15.84 4.91 -1.45
CA TYR A 169 -15.25 5.63 -0.31
C TYR A 169 -13.85 6.12 -0.65
N PHE A 170 -13.57 7.39 -0.34
CA PHE A 170 -12.27 8.01 -0.55
C PHE A 170 -11.79 8.75 0.70
N LYS A 171 -10.63 8.39 1.22
CA LYS A 171 -9.93 9.11 2.27
C LYS A 171 -8.62 9.66 1.71
N LEU A 172 -8.47 10.98 1.73
CA LEU A 172 -7.25 11.68 1.35
C LEU A 172 -6.73 12.47 2.55
N GLU A 173 -5.51 12.18 2.97
CA GLU A 173 -4.76 12.93 3.97
C GLU A 173 -3.48 13.44 3.29
N ASP A 174 -3.59 14.62 2.67
CA ASP A 174 -2.49 15.25 1.94
C ASP A 174 -1.84 16.35 2.75
N TRP A 175 -0.94 15.96 3.64
CA TRP A 175 -0.23 16.89 4.51
C TRP A 175 1.06 17.41 3.88
N ASN A 176 1.34 17.06 2.62
CA ASN A 176 2.54 17.53 1.93
C ASN A 176 2.44 19.01 1.57
N ASP A 177 3.25 19.84 2.22
CA ASP A 177 3.30 21.29 2.02
C ASP A 177 4.14 21.70 0.79
N ARG A 178 4.87 20.76 0.18
CA ARG A 178 5.61 21.00 -1.06
C ARG A 178 4.67 21.09 -2.25
N GLU A 179 5.03 21.90 -3.24
CA GLU A 179 4.30 21.97 -4.49
C GLU A 179 4.36 20.62 -5.21
N HIS A 180 3.19 20.05 -5.49
CA HIS A 180 3.02 18.82 -6.23
C HIS A 180 1.66 18.86 -6.95
N TYR A 181 1.54 18.17 -8.07
CA TYR A 181 0.27 18.12 -8.78
C TYR A 181 -0.61 16.97 -8.28
N ALA A 182 -1.91 17.13 -8.42
CA ALA A 182 -2.85 16.07 -8.13
C ALA A 182 -3.93 15.98 -9.21
N GLU A 183 -4.00 14.82 -9.85
CA GLU A 183 -4.97 14.52 -10.88
C GLU A 183 -5.94 13.43 -10.42
N ILE A 184 -7.05 13.87 -9.83
CA ILE A 184 -8.11 13.00 -9.35
C ILE A 184 -9.28 13.07 -10.33
N ARG A 185 -9.61 11.95 -10.98
CA ARG A 185 -10.66 11.87 -12.00
C ARG A 185 -11.48 10.59 -11.91
N ASN A 186 -12.63 10.59 -12.58
CA ASN A 186 -13.42 9.39 -12.87
C ASN A 186 -13.81 8.57 -11.63
N MET A 187 -14.58 9.17 -10.72
CA MET A 187 -15.16 8.49 -9.55
C MET A 187 -16.70 8.65 -9.50
N PRO A 188 -17.43 8.23 -10.54
CA PRO A 188 -18.87 8.49 -10.66
C PRO A 188 -19.72 7.78 -9.59
N LYS A 189 -19.17 6.76 -8.90
CA LYS A 189 -19.86 6.01 -7.85
C LYS A 189 -19.56 6.49 -6.43
N LEU A 190 -18.77 7.55 -6.28
CA LEU A 190 -18.30 8.01 -4.98
C LEU A 190 -19.46 8.44 -4.09
N LYS A 191 -19.57 7.84 -2.91
CA LYS A 191 -20.65 8.08 -1.93
C LYS A 191 -20.17 8.91 -0.75
N GLU A 192 -18.92 8.69 -0.34
CA GLU A 192 -18.33 9.32 0.83
C GLU A 192 -16.87 9.70 0.58
N ALA A 193 -16.51 10.91 1.00
CA ALA A 193 -15.13 11.34 0.99
C ALA A 193 -14.75 12.07 2.28
N TYR A 194 -13.54 11.77 2.75
CA TYR A 194 -12.82 12.52 3.76
C TYR A 194 -11.57 13.08 3.10
N VAL A 195 -11.37 14.39 3.23
CA VAL A 195 -10.29 15.12 2.58
C VAL A 195 -9.66 16.03 3.62
N ASP A 196 -8.39 15.84 3.90
CA ASP A 196 -7.62 16.64 4.84
C ASP A 196 -6.33 17.08 4.17
N VAL A 197 -6.20 18.38 3.87
CA VAL A 197 -5.16 18.87 2.95
C VAL A 197 -4.52 20.19 3.41
N VAL A 198 -3.21 20.33 3.18
CA VAL A 198 -2.45 21.56 3.52
C VAL A 198 -2.36 22.54 2.35
N SER A 199 -1.78 22.14 1.21
CA SER A 199 -1.45 23.03 0.07
C SER A 199 -2.19 22.70 -1.24
N PHE A 200 -3.19 21.81 -1.16
CA PHE A 200 -3.79 21.13 -2.30
C PHE A 200 -4.70 22.02 -3.18
N ASP A 201 -4.51 22.00 -4.51
CA ASP A 201 -5.47 22.61 -5.45
C ASP A 201 -6.75 21.75 -5.54
N LEU A 202 -7.75 22.13 -4.73
CA LEU A 202 -9.06 21.49 -4.68
C LEU A 202 -9.77 21.43 -6.05
N LYS A 203 -9.33 22.17 -7.08
CA LYS A 203 -9.99 22.16 -8.40
C LYS A 203 -10.06 20.77 -9.04
N SER A 204 -9.03 19.94 -8.88
CA SER A 204 -9.03 18.59 -9.46
C SER A 204 -10.07 17.70 -8.76
N LEU A 205 -10.12 17.78 -7.43
CA LEU A 205 -11.08 17.06 -6.61
C LEU A 205 -12.53 17.53 -6.83
N ILE A 206 -12.77 18.86 -6.91
CA ILE A 206 -14.11 19.45 -7.08
C ILE A 206 -14.83 18.89 -8.31
N ARG A 207 -14.10 18.65 -9.41
CA ARG A 207 -14.67 18.06 -10.63
C ARG A 207 -15.12 16.61 -10.45
N SER A 208 -14.54 15.90 -9.50
CA SER A 208 -14.75 14.46 -9.29
C SER A 208 -15.75 14.12 -8.20
N ILE A 209 -16.11 15.08 -7.33
CA ILE A 209 -17.03 14.89 -6.19
C ILE A 209 -18.45 15.42 -6.44
N THR A 210 -18.86 15.60 -7.70
CA THR A 210 -20.11 16.30 -8.07
C THR A 210 -21.41 15.64 -7.60
N SER A 211 -21.38 14.36 -7.21
CA SER A 211 -22.57 13.57 -6.82
C SER A 211 -22.47 12.92 -5.43
N ILE A 212 -21.57 13.40 -4.57
CA ILE A 212 -21.25 12.75 -3.29
C ILE A 212 -22.34 12.98 -2.22
N LYS A 213 -22.55 12.00 -1.34
CA LYS A 213 -23.57 12.07 -0.26
C LYS A 213 -23.02 12.57 1.07
N ARG A 214 -21.77 12.20 1.39
CA ARG A 214 -21.07 12.61 2.61
C ARG A 214 -19.71 13.15 2.23
N LEU A 215 -19.42 14.37 2.66
CA LEU A 215 -18.15 15.05 2.38
C LEU A 215 -17.67 15.72 3.64
N THR A 216 -16.46 15.36 4.07
CA THR A 216 -15.72 16.04 5.12
C THR A 216 -14.48 16.66 4.49
N ILE A 217 -14.28 17.96 4.71
CA ILE A 217 -13.08 18.69 4.27
C ILE A 217 -12.44 19.32 5.51
N CYS A 218 -11.19 18.98 5.74
CA CYS A 218 -10.29 19.54 6.73
C CYS A 218 -9.16 20.27 5.98
N SER A 219 -8.69 21.37 6.55
CA SER A 219 -7.50 22.05 6.05
C SER A 219 -6.78 22.72 7.22
N GLU A 220 -5.51 22.38 7.38
CA GLU A 220 -4.65 23.07 8.35
C GLU A 220 -4.13 24.36 7.71
N PHE A 221 -4.64 25.50 8.17
CA PHE A 221 -3.98 26.78 7.90
C PHE A 221 -2.64 26.78 8.66
N LEU A 222 -1.54 26.56 7.96
CA LEU A 222 -0.23 26.96 8.47
C LEU A 222 -0.26 28.49 8.58
N GLN A 223 -0.47 29.00 9.79
CA GLN A 223 -0.10 30.39 10.09
C GLN A 223 1.39 30.50 9.79
N THR A 224 1.73 31.16 8.69
CA THR A 224 3.09 31.61 8.43
C THR A 224 3.48 32.53 9.59
N TYR A 225 4.26 32.00 10.53
CA TYR A 225 5.03 32.85 11.44
C TYR A 225 6.09 33.53 10.57
N GLU A 226 5.76 34.73 10.08
CA GLU A 226 6.78 35.68 9.64
C GLU A 226 7.64 36.03 10.88
N CYS A 227 8.90 35.60 10.87
CA CYS A 227 9.96 36.10 11.75
C CYS A 227 11.08 36.66 10.87
#